data_AF-A0AA45U1Y4-F1
#
_entry.id   AF-A0AA45U1Y4-F1
#
_cell.length_a   1.000
_cell.length_b   1.000
_cell.length_c   1.000
_cell.angle_alpha   90.00
_cell.angle_beta   90.00
_cell.angle_gamma   90.00
#
_symmetry.space_group_name_H-M   'P 1'
#
loop_
_entity.id
_entity.type
_entity.pdbx_description
1 polymer ?
#
loop_
_entity_poly.entity_id
_entity_poly.type
_entity_poly.pdbx_seq_one_letter_code
_entity_poly.pdbx_strand_id
1 'polypeptide(L)'
;MPRNQQEYGLSHADRVAEIELKFGRDQVEPVLAQLSRVSNPTDRLLGAIVVCAREGHVEEIAGLVSLANTDATRLMNAATVKDERG
;
A
#
# COMPACT_ATOMS: atom_id res chain seq x y z
N MET A 1 1.00 0.93 -21.95
CA MET A 1 2.12 0.22 -21.29
C MET A 1 1.52 -0.58 -20.14
N PRO A 2 1.54 -1.92 -20.14
CA PRO A 2 1.10 -2.68 -18.98
C PRO A 2 2.10 -2.38 -17.86
N ARG A 3 1.65 -1.74 -16.78
CA ARG A 3 2.50 -1.50 -15.61
C ARG A 3 2.92 -2.87 -15.10
N ASN A 4 4.21 -3.17 -15.10
CA ASN A 4 4.73 -4.46 -14.67
C ASN A 4 4.24 -4.72 -13.24
N GLN A 5 3.26 -5.61 -13.13
CA GLN A 5 2.65 -6.19 -11.93
C GLN A 5 3.62 -7.10 -11.17
N GLN A 6 4.91 -6.77 -11.13
CA GLN A 6 5.91 -7.64 -10.52
C GLN A 6 6.27 -7.14 -9.14
N GLU A 7 5.56 -7.74 -8.20
CA GLU A 7 5.85 -7.86 -6.78
C GLU A 7 5.71 -6.55 -6.01
N TYR A 8 4.61 -6.45 -5.27
CA TYR A 8 4.49 -5.68 -4.01
C TYR A 8 5.86 -5.48 -3.39
N GLY A 9 6.46 -4.32 -3.65
CA GLY A 9 7.91 -4.10 -3.62
C GLY A 9 8.25 -2.77 -4.28
N LEU A 10 7.32 -1.82 -4.15
CA LEU A 10 7.48 -0.45 -4.61
C LEU A 10 8.70 0.12 -3.89
N SER A 11 9.68 0.60 -4.66
CA SER A 11 10.70 1.46 -4.08
C SER A 11 10.02 2.64 -3.41
N HIS A 12 10.71 3.35 -2.52
CA HIS A 12 10.14 4.54 -1.90
C HIS A 12 9.58 5.54 -2.94
N ALA A 13 10.26 5.71 -4.08
CA ALA A 13 9.81 6.57 -5.16
C ALA A 13 8.53 6.05 -5.85
N ASP A 14 8.45 4.75 -6.14
CA ASP A 14 7.26 4.17 -6.77
C ASP A 14 6.06 4.23 -5.83
N ARG A 15 6.29 4.04 -4.53
CA ARG A 15 5.26 4.18 -3.51
C ARG A 15 4.73 5.60 -3.43
N VAL A 16 5.62 6.61 -3.48
CA VAL A 16 5.21 8.02 -3.53
C VAL A 16 4.37 8.29 -4.77
N ALA A 17 4.81 7.84 -5.95
CA ALA A 17 4.09 8.04 -7.20
C ALA A 17 2.71 7.36 -7.18
N GLU A 18 2.62 6.15 -6.61
CA GLU A 18 1.35 5.42 -6.49
C GLU A 18 0.40 6.09 -5.48
N ILE A 19 0.92 6.59 -4.36
CA ILE A 19 0.12 7.34 -3.38
C ILE A 19 -0.41 8.64 -4.02
N GLU A 20 0.46 9.38 -4.71
CA GLU A 20 0.06 10.60 -5.42
C GLU A 20 -1.01 10.31 -6.48
N LEU A 21 -0.88 9.21 -7.22
CA LEU A 21 -1.86 8.79 -8.22
C LEU A 21 -3.20 8.41 -7.60
N LYS A 22 -3.20 7.62 -6.52
CA LYS A 22 -4.43 7.08 -5.91
C LYS A 22 -5.18 8.06 -5.03
N PHE A 23 -4.46 8.94 -4.35
CA PHE A 23 -5.00 9.75 -3.26
C PHE A 23 -4.76 11.25 -3.47
N GLY A 24 -3.94 11.63 -4.45
CA GLY A 24 -3.53 13.00 -4.68
C GLY A 24 -2.25 13.38 -3.94
N ARG A 25 -1.57 14.41 -4.44
CA ARG A 25 -0.28 14.88 -3.95
C ARG A 25 -0.30 15.30 -2.48
N ASP A 26 -1.41 15.91 -2.03
CA ASP A 26 -1.59 16.38 -0.65
C ASP A 26 -1.68 15.22 0.35
N GLN A 27 -1.91 14.00 -0.12
CA GLN A 27 -2.02 12.79 0.71
C GLN A 27 -0.71 12.01 0.82
N VAL A 28 0.34 12.40 0.08
CA VAL A 28 1.64 11.71 0.11
C VAL A 28 2.23 11.67 1.51
N GLU A 29 2.42 12.83 2.14
CA GLU A 29 2.98 12.90 3.49
C GLU A 29 2.09 12.24 4.55
N PRO A 30 0.75 12.49 4.61
CA PRO A 30 -0.14 11.79 5.53
C PRO A 30 -0.09 10.27 5.42
N VAL A 31 -0.09 9.73 4.20
CA VAL A 31 -0.04 8.27 3.99
C VAL A 31 1.31 7.70 4.38
N LEU A 32 2.43 8.36 4.03
CA LEU A 32 3.76 7.93 4.45
C LEU A 32 3.91 7.94 5.98
N ALA A 33 3.34 8.93 6.67
CA ALA A 33 3.34 9.00 8.14
C ALA A 33 2.51 7.89 8.80
N GLN A 34 1.48 7.38 8.11
CA GLN A 34 0.74 6.20 8.58
C GLN A 34 1.53 4.91 8.32
N LEU A 35 2.16 4.80 7.16
CA LEU A 35 2.99 3.66 6.79
C LEU A 35 4.21 3.48 7.71
N SER A 36 4.76 4.58 8.26
CA SER A 36 5.85 4.51 9.24
C SER A 36 5.44 3.86 10.57
N ARG A 37 4.15 3.61 10.81
CA ARG A 37 3.63 2.91 12.00
C ARG A 37 3.62 1.39 11.86
N VAL A 38 4.04 0.87 10.72
CA VAL A 38 4.22 -0.58 10.52
C VAL A 38 5.45 -1.05 11.31
N SER A 39 5.29 -2.06 12.17
CA SER A 39 6.34 -2.49 13.11
C SER A 39 7.54 -3.16 12.45
N ASN A 40 7.30 -3.92 11.38
CA ASN A 40 8.35 -4.57 10.58
C ASN A 40 8.18 -4.16 9.10
N PRO A 41 8.52 -2.91 8.76
CA PRO A 41 8.27 -2.39 7.43
C PRO A 41 9.21 -3.07 6.43
N THR A 42 8.63 -3.70 5.42
CA THR A 42 9.33 -4.11 4.20
C THR A 42 8.69 -3.39 3.04
N ASP A 43 9.43 -3.10 1.97
CA ASP A 43 8.83 -2.46 0.79
C ASP A 43 7.68 -3.28 0.21
N ARG A 44 7.74 -4.61 0.38
CA ARG A 44 6.63 -5.49 0.04
C ARG A 44 5.37 -5.21 0.83
N LEU A 45 5.50 -5.19 2.16
CA LEU A 45 4.37 -4.98 3.05
C LEU A 45 3.78 -3.57 2.90
N LEU A 46 4.64 -2.56 2.78
CA LEU A 46 4.22 -1.18 2.58
C LEU A 46 3.54 -0.97 1.22
N GLY A 47 4.05 -1.61 0.16
CA GLY A 47 3.40 -1.62 -1.15
C GLY A 47 2.04 -2.32 -1.11
N ALA A 48 1.93 -3.45 -0.41
CA ALA A 48 0.66 -4.17 -0.25
C ALA A 48 -0.41 -3.31 0.42
N ILE A 49 -0.06 -2.52 1.44
CA ILE A 49 -0.99 -1.56 2.07
C ILE A 49 -1.54 -0.58 1.03
N VAL A 50 -0.66 0.07 0.26
CA VAL A 50 -1.05 1.08 -0.73
C VAL A 50 -1.90 0.49 -1.85
N VAL A 51 -1.59 -0.72 -2.30
CA VAL A 51 -2.35 -1.40 -3.35
C VAL A 51 -3.72 -1.87 -2.84
N CYS A 52 -3.78 -2.42 -1.62
CA CYS A 52 -5.03 -2.87 -1.00
C CYS A 52 -6.02 -1.71 -0.79
N ALA A 53 -5.53 -0.51 -0.46
CA ALA A 53 -6.37 0.67 -0.35
C ALA A 53 -7.00 1.05 -1.70
N ARG A 54 -8.27 1.45 -1.66
CA ARG A 54 -9.03 1.91 -2.82
C ARG A 54 -8.67 3.36 -3.17
N GLU A 55 -8.73 3.70 -4.45
CA GLU A 55 -8.53 5.07 -4.92
C GLU A 55 -9.49 6.04 -4.21
N GLY A 56 -8.99 7.20 -3.79
CA GLY A 56 -9.75 8.20 -3.05
C GLY A 56 -10.07 7.84 -1.58
N HIS A 57 -9.74 6.64 -1.11
CA HIS A 57 -10.06 6.16 0.24
C HIS A 57 -8.81 6.08 1.14
N VAL A 58 -8.23 7.23 1.49
CA VAL A 58 -7.06 7.33 2.37
C VAL A 58 -7.32 6.76 3.77
N GLU A 59 -8.55 6.86 4.25
CA GLU A 59 -8.98 6.37 5.56
C GLU A 59 -8.76 4.85 5.74
N GLU A 60 -8.73 4.08 4.64
CA GLU A 60 -8.46 2.64 4.69
C GLU A 60 -7.01 2.32 5.10
N ILE A 61 -6.06 3.23 4.88
CA ILE A 61 -4.64 3.02 5.16
C ILE A 61 -4.42 2.68 6.64
N ALA A 62 -5.08 3.38 7.56
CA ALA A 62 -4.94 3.13 8.99
C ALA A 62 -5.37 1.70 9.37
N GLY A 63 -6.47 1.22 8.78
CA GLY A 63 -6.96 -0.14 8.98
C GLY A 63 -6.02 -1.19 8.40
N LEU A 64 -5.46 -0.92 7.22
CA LEU A 64 -4.51 -1.81 6.56
C LEU A 64 -3.15 -1.85 7.27
N VAL A 65 -2.70 -0.75 7.87
CA VAL A 65 -1.52 -0.70 8.75
C VAL A 65 -1.76 -1.53 10.01
N SER A 66 -2.95 -1.42 10.63
CA SER A 66 -3.32 -2.24 11.77
C SER A 66 -3.35 -3.73 11.42
N LEU A 67 -3.89 -4.07 10.24
CA LEU A 67 -3.88 -5.43 9.71
C LEU A 67 -2.45 -5.92 9.45
N ALA A 68 -1.58 -5.11 8.85
CA ALA A 68 -0.18 -5.44 8.61
C ALA A 68 0.58 -5.79 9.90
N ASN A 69 0.30 -5.05 10.99
CA ASN A 69 0.93 -5.27 12.29
C ASN A 69 0.37 -6.48 13.04
N THR A 70 -0.89 -6.85 12.78
CA THR A 70 -1.56 -7.98 13.45
C THR A 70 -1.36 -9.29 12.70
N ASP A 71 -1.51 -9.25 11.37
CA ASP A 71 -1.48 -10.40 10.46
C ASP A 71 -1.02 -9.95 9.06
N ALA A 72 0.29 -9.81 8.91
CA ALA A 72 0.92 -9.44 7.64
C ALA A 72 0.61 -10.44 6.52
N THR A 73 0.51 -11.73 6.82
CA THR A 73 0.21 -12.78 5.84
C THR A 73 -1.17 -12.59 5.23
N ARG A 74 -2.18 -12.27 6.05
CA ARG A 74 -3.53 -11.98 5.56
C ARG A 74 -3.57 -10.75 4.67
N LEU A 75 -2.83 -9.70 5.00
CA LEU A 75 -2.73 -8.52 4.14
C LEU A 75 -2.09 -8.87 2.79
N MET A 76 -0.97 -9.60 2.79
CA MET A 76 -0.29 -10.01 1.56
C MET A 76 -1.20 -10.86 0.66
N ASN A 77 -1.97 -11.79 1.24
CA ASN A 77 -2.95 -12.58 0.48
C ASN A 77 -4.07 -11.71 -0.10
N ALA A 78 -4.57 -10.73 0.67
CA ALA A 78 -5.60 -9.80 0.20
C ALA A 78 -5.08 -8.93 -0.96
N ALA A 79 -3.81 -8.56 -0.93
CA ALA A 79 -3.15 -7.84 -2.00
C ALA A 79 -3.09 -8.71 -3.26
N THR A 80 -2.58 -9.95 -3.17
CA THR A 80 -2.53 -10.89 -4.29
C THR A 80 -3.90 -11.10 -4.95
N VAL A 81 -4.97 -11.33 -4.17
CA VAL A 81 -6.32 -11.52 -4.74
C VAL A 81 -6.85 -10.28 -5.45
N LYS A 82 -6.49 -9.08 -4.98
CA LYS A 82 -6.89 -7.83 -5.63
C LYS A 82 -6.17 -7.63 -6.96
N ASP A 83 -4.91 -8.06 -7.05
CA ASP A 83 -4.13 -8.07 -8.28
C ASP A 83 -4.71 -9.04 -9.32
N GLU A 84 -5.14 -10.23 -8.90
CA GLU A 84 -5.74 -11.24 -9.79
C GLU A 84 -7.13 -10.83 -10.36
N ARG A 85 -7.76 -9.79 -9.80
CA ARG A 85 -9.11 -9.35 -10.19
C ARG A 85 -9.15 -8.02 -10.95
N GLY A 86 -8.02 -7.31 -11.04
CA GLY A 86 -7.88 -6.03 -11.75
C GLY A 86 -7.37 -6.21 -13.18
#